data_AF-A0A8J8AGN4-F1
#
_entry.id   AF-A0A8J8AGN4-F1
#
_cell.length_a   1.000
_cell.length_b   1.000
_cell.length_c   1.000
_cell.angle_alpha   90.00
_cell.angle_beta   90.00
_cell.angle_gamma   90.00
#
_symmetry.space_group_name_H-M   'P 1'
#
loop_
_entity.id
_entity.type
_entity.pdbx_description
1 polymer ?
#
loop_
_entity_poly.entity_id
_entity_poly.type
_entity_poly.pdbx_seq_one_letter_code
_entity_poly.pdbx_strand_id
1 'polypeptide(L)'
;MEKVLYVVGNVDYKRGFMRESRASLVITDGRLIVAFLTPELAKKMKKETEGGVRGFLKGITTAYGHWKEYYDMSPDEILGESPENFEIPIREVREVKMKNGDSESGKRDELEVKAGKSYKFYADASTIPIREVKKSLEGLGVRVKDPRFSFI
;
A
#
# COMPACT_ATOMS: atom_id res chain seq x y z
N MET A 1 -0.04 -9.86 -20.99
CA MET A 1 0.17 -10.30 -19.60
C MET A 1 0.42 -9.05 -18.80
N GLU A 2 -0.47 -8.76 -17.86
CA GLU A 2 -0.31 -7.66 -16.90
C GLU A 2 0.86 -7.99 -15.97
N LYS A 3 1.66 -6.99 -15.60
CA LYS A 3 2.86 -7.14 -14.76
C LYS A 3 2.76 -6.26 -13.52
N VAL A 4 3.17 -6.83 -12.39
CA VAL A 4 3.33 -6.07 -11.15
C VAL A 4 4.55 -5.17 -11.27
N LEU A 5 4.34 -3.87 -11.22
CA LEU A 5 5.40 -2.86 -11.27
C LEU A 5 5.95 -2.58 -9.88
N TYR A 6 5.05 -2.53 -8.89
CA TYR A 6 5.43 -2.20 -7.53
C TYR A 6 4.42 -2.70 -6.51
N VAL A 7 4.89 -3.04 -5.31
CA VAL A 7 4.04 -3.45 -4.19
C VAL A 7 4.40 -2.61 -2.97
N VAL A 8 3.40 -1.91 -2.42
CA VAL A 8 3.48 -1.21 -1.13
C VAL A 8 2.75 -2.07 -0.10
N GLY A 9 3.51 -2.92 0.59
CA GLY A 9 2.97 -3.71 1.69
C GLY A 9 2.75 -2.90 2.97
N ASN A 10 2.00 -3.46 3.91
CA ASN A 10 1.80 -2.90 5.26
C ASN A 10 1.19 -1.49 5.29
N VAL A 11 0.19 -1.24 4.44
CA VAL A 11 -0.57 0.01 4.46
C VAL A 11 -1.90 -0.19 5.17
N ASP A 12 -2.33 0.79 5.94
CA ASP A 12 -3.66 0.85 6.55
C ASP A 12 -4.61 1.56 5.59
N TYR A 13 -5.53 0.83 4.98
CA TYR A 13 -6.59 1.38 4.15
C TYR A 13 -7.72 1.93 5.01
N LYS A 14 -8.06 3.21 4.81
CA LYS A 14 -9.18 3.85 5.51
C LYS A 14 -10.51 3.48 4.87
N ARG A 15 -11.21 2.53 5.48
CA ARG A 15 -12.55 2.07 5.11
C ARG A 15 -13.62 2.89 5.83
N GLY A 16 -13.90 4.10 5.32
CA GLY A 16 -14.96 4.98 5.84
C GLY A 16 -14.52 5.97 6.93
N PHE A 17 -15.45 6.49 7.73
CA PHE A 17 -15.20 7.65 8.61
C PHE A 17 -14.28 7.34 9.82
N MET A 18 -14.10 6.08 10.20
CA MET A 18 -13.35 5.70 11.41
C MET A 18 -12.74 4.29 11.42
N ARG A 19 -12.89 3.48 10.36
CA ARG A 19 -12.32 2.13 10.31
C ARG A 19 -11.11 2.12 9.39
N GLU A 20 -10.03 1.54 9.87
CA GLU A 20 -8.81 1.29 9.12
C GLU A 20 -8.62 -0.22 9.04
N SER A 21 -8.12 -0.71 7.91
CA SER A 21 -7.89 -2.14 7.69
C SER A 21 -6.56 -2.31 7.01
N ARG A 22 -5.75 -3.23 7.54
CA ARG A 22 -4.42 -3.48 6.99
C ARG A 22 -4.56 -4.13 5.62
N ALA A 23 -3.83 -3.60 4.66
CA ALA A 23 -3.84 -3.98 3.26
C ALA A 23 -2.43 -3.83 2.67
N SER A 24 -2.30 -4.32 1.45
CA SER A 24 -1.15 -4.13 0.59
C SER A 24 -1.66 -3.52 -0.71
N LEU A 25 -0.99 -2.46 -1.17
CA LEU A 25 -1.30 -1.81 -2.44
C LEU A 25 -0.35 -2.34 -3.51
N VAL A 26 -0.90 -3.06 -4.48
CA VAL A 26 -0.17 -3.59 -5.63
C VAL A 26 -0.42 -2.68 -6.83
N ILE A 27 0.65 -2.21 -7.46
CA ILE A 27 0.65 -1.35 -8.62
C ILE A 27 1.04 -2.20 -9.81
N THR A 28 0.13 -2.35 -10.77
CA THR A 28 0.37 -3.07 -12.03
C THR A 28 0.37 -2.10 -13.20
N ASP A 29 0.70 -2.56 -14.40
CA ASP A 29 0.64 -1.77 -15.63
C ASP A 29 -0.77 -1.45 -16.14
N GLY A 30 -1.81 -2.16 -15.66
CA GLY A 30 -3.20 -1.91 -16.04
C GLY A 30 -4.11 -1.37 -14.92
N ARG A 31 -3.81 -1.68 -13.67
CA ARG A 31 -4.67 -1.40 -12.51
C ARG A 31 -3.91 -1.35 -11.19
N LEU A 32 -4.54 -0.77 -10.17
CA LEU A 32 -4.08 -0.85 -8.79
C LEU A 32 -4.91 -1.90 -8.06
N ILE A 33 -4.30 -2.81 -7.32
CA ILE A 33 -5.01 -3.83 -6.55
C ILE A 33 -4.79 -3.54 -5.07
N VAL A 34 -5.89 -3.48 -4.31
CA VAL A 34 -5.88 -3.36 -2.86
C VAL A 34 -6.15 -4.74 -2.29
N ALA A 35 -5.08 -5.39 -1.83
CA ALA A 35 -5.14 -6.71 -1.22
C ALA A 35 -5.27 -6.55 0.29
N PHE A 36 -6.42 -6.90 0.86
CA PHE A 36 -6.62 -6.87 2.31
C PHE A 36 -5.86 -7.99 2.99
N LEU A 37 -5.26 -7.67 4.12
CA LEU A 37 -4.67 -8.68 4.98
C LEU A 37 -5.82 -9.47 5.63
N THR A 38 -5.85 -10.79 5.45
CA THR A 38 -6.87 -11.62 6.09
C THR A 38 -6.79 -11.46 7.62
N PRO A 39 -7.92 -11.56 8.34
CA PRO A 39 -7.92 -11.44 9.80
C PRO A 39 -7.04 -12.49 10.48
N GLU A 40 -6.80 -13.64 9.83
CA GLU A 40 -5.91 -14.69 10.31
C GLU A 40 -4.44 -14.26 10.25
N LEU A 41 -4.00 -13.71 9.11
CA LEU A 41 -2.64 -13.15 8.97
C LEU A 41 -2.44 -11.92 9.84
N ALA A 42 -3.44 -11.04 9.95
CA ALA A 42 -3.40 -9.88 10.83
C ALA A 42 -3.26 -10.28 12.30
N LYS A 43 -4.01 -11.30 12.76
CA LYS A 43 -3.85 -11.87 14.11
C LYS A 43 -2.47 -12.48 14.31
N LYS A 44 -1.95 -13.20 13.31
CA LYS A 44 -0.62 -13.82 13.37
C LYS A 44 0.47 -12.75 13.48
N MET A 45 0.44 -11.73 12.64
CA MET A 45 1.35 -10.59 12.72
C MET A 45 1.25 -9.86 14.06
N LYS A 46 0.03 -9.55 14.54
CA LYS A 46 -0.15 -8.88 15.83
C LYS A 46 0.44 -9.69 16.99
N LYS A 47 0.17 -10.99 17.01
CA LYS A 47 0.69 -11.92 18.02
C LYS A 47 2.21 -12.10 17.94
N GLU A 48 2.79 -12.07 16.74
CA GLU A 48 4.24 -12.12 16.56
C GLU A 48 4.93 -10.83 17.02
N THR A 49 4.32 -9.66 16.78
CA THR A 49 4.86 -8.35 17.20
C THR A 49 4.78 -8.12 18.72
N GLU A 50 3.87 -8.79 19.44
CA GLU A 50 3.79 -8.75 20.91
C GLU A 50 5.00 -9.40 21.63
N GLY A 51 5.88 -10.12 20.91
CA GLY A 51 7.07 -10.79 21.46
C GLY A 51 8.29 -9.89 21.74
N GLY A 52 8.13 -8.57 21.88
CA GLY A 52 9.22 -7.61 22.05
C GLY A 52 10.07 -7.41 20.79
N VAL A 53 11.32 -6.94 20.90
CA VAL A 53 12.20 -6.61 19.75
C VAL A 53 12.40 -7.80 18.80
N ARG A 54 12.45 -9.02 19.32
CA ARG A 54 12.59 -10.25 18.52
C ARG A 54 11.29 -10.64 17.82
N GLY A 55 10.15 -10.33 18.42
CA GLY A 55 8.82 -10.45 17.82
C GLY A 55 8.57 -9.41 16.74
N PHE A 56 9.01 -8.17 16.96
CA PHE A 56 8.96 -7.09 15.98
C PHE A 56 9.76 -7.41 14.71
N LEU A 57 10.98 -7.94 14.84
CA LEU A 57 11.77 -8.39 13.69
C LEU A 57 11.13 -9.57 12.95
N LYS A 58 10.48 -10.50 13.65
CA LYS A 58 9.74 -11.61 13.02
C LYS A 58 8.48 -11.15 12.32
N GLY A 59 7.69 -10.27 12.94
CA GLY A 59 6.50 -9.67 12.33
C GLY A 59 6.86 -8.86 11.09
N ILE A 60 7.97 -8.11 11.12
CA ILE A 60 8.54 -7.47 9.93
C ILE A 60 8.91 -8.51 8.88
N THR A 61 9.62 -9.58 9.24
CA THR A 61 10.06 -10.62 8.27
C THR A 61 8.87 -11.34 7.62
N THR A 62 7.85 -11.72 8.39
CA THR A 62 6.62 -12.37 7.90
C THR A 62 5.83 -11.41 7.01
N ALA A 63 5.69 -10.15 7.40
CA ALA A 63 5.01 -9.15 6.60
C ALA A 63 5.79 -8.83 5.31
N TYR A 64 7.11 -8.65 5.40
CA TYR A 64 8.02 -8.43 4.26
C TYR A 64 8.07 -9.62 3.30
N GLY A 65 7.98 -10.85 3.81
CA GLY A 65 7.92 -12.05 2.97
C GLY A 65 6.64 -12.10 2.15
N HIS A 66 5.49 -11.87 2.80
CA HIS A 66 4.19 -12.11 2.18
C HIS A 66 3.87 -11.17 1.01
N TRP A 67 4.14 -9.87 1.14
CA TRP A 67 3.89 -8.95 0.00
C TRP A 67 4.95 -9.07 -1.11
N LYS A 68 6.10 -9.69 -0.83
CA LYS A 68 7.13 -9.92 -1.85
C LYS A 68 6.74 -11.04 -2.81
N GLU A 69 5.97 -12.03 -2.33
CA GLU A 69 5.38 -13.09 -3.16
C GLU A 69 4.42 -12.52 -4.22
N TYR A 70 3.84 -11.34 -3.97
CA TYR A 70 2.98 -10.67 -4.96
C TYR A 70 3.72 -10.22 -6.22
N TYR A 71 5.05 -10.13 -6.22
CA TYR A 71 5.80 -9.86 -7.45
C TYR A 71 5.86 -11.08 -8.38
N ASP A 72 5.74 -12.29 -7.83
CA ASP A 72 5.75 -13.55 -8.56
C ASP A 72 4.34 -14.10 -8.83
N MET A 73 3.31 -13.52 -8.21
CA MET A 73 1.89 -13.86 -8.44
C MET A 73 1.26 -13.03 -9.56
N SER A 74 0.27 -13.61 -10.24
CA SER A 74 -0.52 -12.86 -11.20
C SER A 74 -1.46 -11.87 -10.50
N PRO A 75 -1.68 -10.68 -11.04
CA PRO A 75 -2.65 -9.72 -10.51
C PRO A 75 -4.05 -10.30 -10.25
N ASP A 76 -4.53 -11.18 -11.12
CA ASP A 76 -5.82 -11.87 -10.96
C ASP A 76 -5.82 -12.85 -9.77
N GLU A 77 -4.69 -13.49 -9.47
CA GLU A 77 -4.54 -14.38 -8.31
C GLU A 77 -4.56 -13.57 -7.01
N ILE A 78 -3.84 -12.45 -6.97
CA ILE A 78 -3.84 -11.51 -5.82
C ILE A 78 -5.25 -10.98 -5.56
N LEU A 79 -5.97 -10.61 -6.62
CA LEU A 79 -7.36 -10.17 -6.50
C LEU A 79 -8.27 -11.31 -5.99
N GLY A 80 -8.00 -12.55 -6.40
CA GLY A 80 -8.74 -13.74 -5.98
C GLY A 80 -8.46 -14.25 -4.58
N GLU A 81 -7.38 -13.81 -3.91
CA GLU A 81 -7.02 -14.29 -2.56
C GLU A 81 -8.08 -13.98 -1.48
N SER A 82 -8.79 -12.86 -1.63
CA SER A 82 -9.84 -12.48 -0.69
C SER A 82 -10.98 -11.76 -1.40
N PRO A 83 -12.25 -12.07 -1.09
CA PRO A 83 -13.41 -11.38 -1.68
C PRO A 83 -13.50 -9.91 -1.26
N GLU A 84 -12.73 -9.48 -0.26
CA GLU A 84 -12.63 -8.07 0.12
C GLU A 84 -11.65 -7.30 -0.77
N ASN A 85 -10.76 -7.99 -1.49
CA ASN A 85 -9.80 -7.37 -2.40
C ASN A 85 -10.55 -6.70 -3.54
N PHE A 86 -10.07 -5.53 -3.93
CA PHE A 86 -10.64 -4.82 -5.07
C PHE A 86 -9.55 -4.20 -5.91
N GLU A 87 -9.86 -4.04 -7.19
CA GLU A 87 -9.02 -3.33 -8.14
C GLU A 87 -9.55 -1.93 -8.42
N ILE A 88 -8.64 -1.04 -8.80
CA ILE A 88 -8.90 0.30 -9.28
C ILE A 88 -8.26 0.37 -10.67
N PRO A 89 -9.03 0.39 -11.76
CA PRO A 89 -8.50 0.54 -13.10
C PRO A 89 -7.66 1.82 -13.21
N ILE A 90 -6.47 1.74 -13.82
CA ILE A 90 -5.56 2.90 -13.89
C ILE A 90 -6.21 4.09 -14.61
N ARG A 91 -7.11 3.81 -15.56
CA ARG A 91 -7.88 4.81 -16.32
C ARG A 91 -8.84 5.62 -15.44
N GLU A 92 -9.27 5.07 -14.31
CA GLU A 92 -10.11 5.79 -13.36
C GLU A 92 -9.28 6.68 -12.43
N VAL A 93 -7.99 6.38 -12.28
CA VAL A 93 -7.07 7.13 -11.40
C VAL A 93 -6.75 8.49 -12.03
N ARG A 94 -7.33 9.54 -11.46
CA ARG A 94 -7.13 10.92 -11.91
C ARG A 94 -5.89 11.57 -11.30
N GLU A 95 -5.66 11.29 -10.03
CA GLU A 95 -4.61 11.93 -9.25
C GLU A 95 -4.25 11.04 -8.06
N VAL A 96 -2.96 10.91 -7.77
CA VAL A 96 -2.46 10.30 -6.54
C VAL A 96 -1.74 11.37 -5.75
N LYS A 97 -2.17 11.60 -4.51
CA LYS A 97 -1.45 12.47 -3.58
C LYS A 97 -0.69 11.61 -2.60
N MET A 98 0.56 11.97 -2.38
CA MET A 98 1.40 11.30 -1.41
C MET A 98 1.85 12.34 -0.40
N LYS A 99 1.94 11.94 0.87
CA LYS A 99 2.52 12.72 1.94
C LYS A 99 3.47 11.84 2.72
N ASN A 100 4.69 12.31 2.86
CA ASN A 100 5.60 11.75 3.83
C ASN A 100 5.11 12.10 5.23
N GLY A 101 5.03 11.07 6.07
CA GLY A 101 5.08 11.20 7.50
C GLY A 101 6.45 11.70 7.94
N ASP A 102 6.51 12.10 9.20
CA ASP A 102 7.70 12.62 9.84
C ASP A 102 7.77 11.95 11.20
N SER A 103 8.81 11.12 11.37
CA SER A 103 8.99 10.28 12.56
C SER A 103 9.21 11.11 13.82
N GLU A 104 9.80 12.30 13.69
CA GLU A 104 10.04 13.22 14.82
C GLU A 104 8.74 13.84 15.35
N SER A 105 7.80 14.15 14.46
CA SER A 105 6.47 14.69 14.82
C SER A 105 5.37 13.62 14.96
N GLY A 106 5.72 12.34 14.83
CA GLY A 106 4.77 11.22 14.91
C GLY A 106 3.75 11.18 13.76
N LYS A 107 4.01 11.87 12.65
CA LYS A 107 3.14 11.88 11.47
C LYS A 107 3.38 10.62 10.64
N ARG A 108 2.30 9.99 10.19
CA ARG A 108 2.30 8.81 9.31
C ARG A 108 2.40 9.19 7.85
N ASP A 109 2.96 8.30 7.03
CA ASP A 109 2.88 8.41 5.58
C ASP A 109 1.39 8.31 5.17
N GLU A 110 0.96 9.16 4.24
CA GLU A 110 -0.40 9.15 3.68
C GLU A 110 -0.32 9.04 2.16
N LEU A 111 -1.07 8.10 1.58
CA LEU A 111 -1.25 7.95 0.14
C LEU A 111 -2.74 8.04 -0.16
N GLU A 112 -3.14 9.02 -0.95
CA GLU A 112 -4.51 9.24 -1.39
C GLU A 112 -4.63 9.01 -2.90
N VAL A 113 -5.30 7.94 -3.31
CA VAL A 113 -5.64 7.67 -4.72
C VAL A 113 -7.02 8.23 -5.02
N LYS A 114 -7.13 9.12 -6.01
CA LYS A 114 -8.42 9.64 -6.50
C LYS A 114 -8.84 8.91 -7.76
N ALA A 115 -9.83 8.03 -7.64
CA ALA A 115 -10.42 7.29 -8.75
C ALA A 115 -11.93 7.14 -8.57
N GLY A 116 -12.72 8.05 -9.16
CA GLY A 116 -14.16 8.20 -8.92
C GLY A 116 -14.51 8.68 -7.50
N LYS A 117 -13.94 8.03 -6.48
CA LYS A 117 -13.89 8.39 -5.06
C LYS A 117 -12.43 8.52 -4.58
N SER A 118 -12.25 8.97 -3.35
CA SER A 118 -10.93 9.06 -2.71
C SER A 118 -10.64 7.82 -1.87
N TYR A 119 -9.52 7.16 -2.14
CA TYR A 119 -9.00 6.01 -1.40
C TYR A 119 -7.78 6.47 -0.61
N LYS A 120 -7.85 6.42 0.71
CA LYS A 120 -6.77 6.86 1.59
C LYS A 120 -6.10 5.65 2.23
N PHE A 121 -4.78 5.66 2.18
CA PHE A 121 -3.89 4.65 2.76
C PHE A 121 -2.93 5.37 3.70
N TYR A 122 -2.64 4.76 4.84
CA TYR A 122 -1.70 5.25 5.82
C TYR A 122 -0.60 4.22 6.03
N ALA A 123 0.60 4.65 6.38
CA ALA A 123 1.64 3.73 6.83
C ALA A 123 2.53 4.41 7.86
N ASP A 124 3.32 3.62 8.57
CA ASP A 124 4.36 4.19 9.43
C ASP A 124 5.35 5.03 8.61
N ALA A 125 5.92 6.05 9.23
CA ALA A 125 6.79 7.00 8.54
C ALA A 125 7.94 6.28 7.80
N SER A 126 8.21 6.69 6.56
CA SER A 126 9.20 6.08 5.66
C SER A 126 8.90 4.65 5.21
N THR A 127 7.67 4.16 5.40
CA THR A 127 7.23 2.84 4.89
C THR A 127 6.81 2.94 3.43
N ILE A 128 6.24 4.07 3.00
CA ILE A 128 5.83 4.25 1.60
C ILE A 128 7.04 4.78 0.82
N PRO A 129 7.60 3.99 -0.12
CA PRO A 129 8.73 4.42 -0.93
C PRO A 129 8.24 5.35 -2.04
N ILE A 130 8.00 6.61 -1.69
CA ILE A 130 7.32 7.59 -2.55
C ILE A 130 7.98 7.70 -3.93
N ARG A 131 9.31 7.63 -3.99
CA ARG A 131 10.06 7.76 -5.25
C ARG A 131 9.73 6.64 -6.24
N GLU A 132 9.66 5.41 -5.78
CA GLU A 132 9.38 4.24 -6.62
C GLU A 132 7.91 4.22 -7.02
N VAL A 133 7.01 4.45 -6.06
CA VAL A 133 5.56 4.52 -6.31
C VAL A 133 5.24 5.65 -7.31
N LYS A 134 5.86 6.82 -7.14
CA LYS A 134 5.72 7.94 -8.08
C LYS A 134 6.21 7.56 -9.47
N LYS A 135 7.40 6.97 -9.59
CA LYS A 135 7.97 6.56 -10.87
C LYS A 135 7.08 5.55 -11.59
N SER A 136 6.54 4.57 -10.86
CA SER A 136 5.62 3.58 -11.43
C SER A 136 4.31 4.21 -11.88
N LEU A 137 3.70 5.08 -11.08
CA LEU A 137 2.43 5.73 -11.41
C LEU A 137 2.57 6.76 -12.55
N GLU A 138 3.60 7.61 -12.52
CA GLU A 138 3.86 8.56 -13.60
C GLU A 138 4.20 7.85 -14.91
N GLY A 139 4.90 6.71 -14.85
CA GLY A 139 5.15 5.85 -16.01
C GLY A 139 3.87 5.32 -16.67
N LEU A 140 2.76 5.27 -15.92
CA LEU A 140 1.43 4.89 -16.41
C LEU A 140 0.56 6.09 -16.83
N GLY A 141 1.13 7.31 -16.81
CA GLY A 141 0.41 8.53 -17.13
C GLY A 141 -0.47 9.06 -15.99
N VAL A 142 -0.33 8.53 -14.77
CA VAL A 142 -1.06 9.03 -13.59
C VAL A 142 -0.37 10.26 -13.02
N ARG A 143 -1.15 11.30 -12.72
CA ARG A 143 -0.64 12.52 -12.10
C ARG A 143 -0.38 12.30 -10.61
N VAL A 144 0.89 12.37 -10.18
CA VAL A 144 1.27 12.23 -8.77
C VAL A 144 1.62 13.60 -8.17
N LYS A 145 0.97 13.96 -7.06
CA LYS A 145 1.31 15.12 -6.23
C LYS A 145 2.10 14.67 -5.01
N ASP A 146 3.32 15.14 -4.90
CA ASP A 146 4.24 14.85 -3.79
C ASP A 146 4.55 16.14 -3.00
N PRO A 147 4.76 16.09 -1.68
CA PRO A 147 4.98 17.29 -0.86
C PRO A 147 6.39 17.86 -1.01
N ARG A 148 7.34 17.13 -1.63
CA ARG A 148 8.74 17.55 -1.75
C ARG A 148 8.98 18.51 -2.91
N PHE A 149 7.95 18.90 -3.67
CA PHE A 149 8.04 20.02 -4.60
C PHE A 149 7.52 21.32 -3.95
N SER A 150 8.25 21.76 -2.94
CA SER A 150 8.43 23.19 -2.67
C SER A 150 9.91 23.49 -2.94
N PHE A 151 10.14 24.09 -4.11
CA PHE A 151 11.37 24.73 -4.64
C PHE A 151 12.69 24.54 -3.87
N ILE A 152 13.72 24.10 -4.59
CA ILE A 152 14.98 24.86 -4.76
C ILE A 152 15.37 24.78 -6.24
#